data_AF-A0A5S3YRV8-F1
#
_entry.id   AF-A0A5S3YRV8-F1
#
_cell.length_a   1.000
_cell.length_b   1.000
_cell.length_c   1.000
_cell.angle_alpha   90.00
_cell.angle_beta   90.00
_cell.angle_gamma   90.00
#
_symmetry.space_group_name_H-M   'P 1'
#
loop_
_entity.id
_entity.type
_entity.pdbx_description
1 polymer ?
#
loop_
_entity_poly.entity_id
_entity_poly.type
_entity_poly.pdbx_seq_one_letter_code
_entity_poly.pdbx_strand_id
1 'polypeptide(L)'
;IDRKTGEYDTFRRWMAVDPQEDGSLENPYSEITLEAAQVEEPETQLGEYVEEQIESIKFDRITTQMAKQVIVQKVREAERALVVEAYKDQQGELVTGVVKKATRDA
;
A
#
# COMPACT_ATOMS: atom_id res chain seq x y z
N ILE A 1 -13.18 5.13 -0.85
CA ILE A 1 -13.75 4.43 0.33
C ILE A 1 -14.48 5.46 1.18
N ASP A 2 -15.78 5.27 1.39
CA ASP A 2 -16.58 6.04 2.34
C ASP A 2 -16.27 5.58 3.78
N ARG A 3 -15.90 6.52 4.66
CA ARG A 3 -15.47 6.21 6.03
C ARG A 3 -16.62 5.89 6.98
N LYS A 4 -17.86 6.18 6.63
CA LYS A 4 -19.07 5.90 7.42
C LYS A 4 -19.73 4.60 7.01
N THR A 5 -19.91 4.38 5.71
CA THR A 5 -20.59 3.19 5.18
C THR A 5 -19.62 2.03 4.91
N GLY A 6 -18.34 2.33 4.69
CA GLY A 6 -17.33 1.35 4.28
C GLY A 6 -17.42 0.96 2.80
N GLU A 7 -18.33 1.57 2.04
CA GLU A 7 -18.44 1.33 0.60
C GLU A 7 -17.21 1.86 -0.14
N TYR A 8 -16.81 1.17 -1.20
CA TYR A 8 -15.62 1.52 -1.94
C TYR A 8 -15.74 1.17 -3.42
N ASP A 9 -15.20 2.08 -4.22
CA ASP A 9 -14.92 1.86 -5.63
C ASP A 9 -13.45 1.49 -5.80
N THR A 10 -13.19 0.61 -6.76
CA THR A 10 -11.85 0.15 -7.09
C THR A 10 -11.44 0.79 -8.41
N PHE A 11 -10.25 1.37 -8.42
CA PHE A 11 -9.66 1.98 -9.61
C PHE A 11 -8.33 1.29 -9.89
N ARG A 12 -8.11 0.95 -11.16
CA ARG A 12 -6.78 0.63 -11.65
C ARG A 12 -6.08 1.93 -11.99
N ARG A 13 -4.81 2.07 -11.61
CA ARG A 13 -4.04 3.29 -11.85
C ARG A 13 -2.85 2.98 -12.75
N TRP A 14 -2.65 3.84 -13.74
CA TRP A 14 -1.53 3.79 -14.66
C TRP A 14 -0.72 5.07 -14.50
N MET A 15 0.57 4.95 -14.22
CA MET A 15 1.46 6.11 -14.13
C MET A 15 1.92 6.50 -15.54
N ALA A 16 1.75 7.77 -15.89
CA ALA A 16 2.29 8.33 -17.12
C ALA A 16 3.81 8.49 -17.00
N VAL A 17 4.55 7.78 -17.84
CA VAL A 17 6.02 7.81 -17.84
C VAL A 17 6.56 8.00 -19.26
N ASP A 18 7.79 8.48 -19.34
CA ASP A 18 8.56 8.41 -20.59
C ASP A 18 9.11 6.99 -20.75
N PRO A 19 8.99 6.39 -21.95
CA PRO A 19 9.60 5.09 -22.21
C PRO A 19 11.13 5.17 -22.13
N GLN A 20 11.75 4.05 -21.80
CA GLN A 20 13.21 3.92 -21.80
C GLN A 20 13.79 4.10 -23.21
N GLU A 21 15.12 4.21 -23.31
CA GLU A 21 15.82 4.40 -24.60
C GLU A 21 15.52 3.29 -25.63
N ASP A 22 15.19 2.08 -25.17
CA ASP A 22 14.81 0.93 -25.99
C ASP A 22 13.31 0.84 -26.30
N GLY A 23 12.53 1.82 -25.83
CA GLY A 23 11.07 1.88 -25.98
C GLY A 23 10.29 1.07 -24.95
N SER A 24 10.95 0.44 -23.96
CA SER A 24 10.29 -0.36 -22.92
C SER A 24 9.83 0.49 -21.71
N LEU A 25 8.92 -0.08 -20.91
CA LEU A 25 8.46 0.48 -19.63
C LEU A 25 9.06 -0.35 -18.48
N GLU A 26 9.36 0.28 -17.35
CA GLU A 26 9.91 -0.42 -16.18
C GLU A 26 8.87 -1.35 -15.55
N ASN A 27 7.62 -0.88 -15.45
CA ASN A 27 6.49 -1.64 -14.93
C ASN A 27 5.32 -1.64 -15.92
N PRO A 28 5.34 -2.50 -16.96
CA PRO A 28 4.30 -2.53 -18.01
C PRO A 28 2.87 -2.83 -17.53
N TYR A 29 2.70 -3.27 -16.28
CA TYR A 29 1.38 -3.54 -15.69
C TYR A 29 0.74 -2.34 -14.99
N SER A 30 1.54 -1.30 -14.70
CA SER A 30 1.14 -0.11 -13.94
C SER A 30 1.64 1.21 -14.55
N GLU A 31 2.33 1.17 -15.68
CA GLU A 31 2.85 2.32 -16.40
C GLU A 31 2.24 2.39 -17.81
N ILE A 32 2.12 3.61 -18.32
CA ILE A 32 1.65 3.92 -19.67
C ILE A 32 2.48 5.10 -20.21
N THR A 33 2.63 5.20 -21.53
CA THR A 33 3.30 6.35 -22.12
C THR A 33 2.48 7.62 -21.93
N LEU A 34 3.15 8.77 -21.76
CA LEU A 34 2.47 10.07 -21.63
C LEU A 34 1.49 10.33 -22.78
N GLU A 35 1.91 10.02 -24.01
CA GLU A 35 1.07 10.21 -25.20
C GLU A 35 -0.23 9.41 -25.11
N ALA A 36 -0.17 8.16 -24.64
CA ALA A 36 -1.34 7.31 -24.50
C ALA A 36 -2.21 7.73 -23.30
N ALA A 37 -1.61 8.18 -22.19
CA ALA A 37 -2.33 8.77 -21.07
C ALA A 37 -3.15 10.01 -21.50
N GLN A 38 -2.55 10.89 -22.31
CA GLN A 38 -3.18 12.11 -22.81
C GLN A 38 -4.31 11.88 -23.82
N VAL A 39 -4.41 10.67 -24.40
CA VAL A 39 -5.59 10.29 -25.21
C VAL A 39 -6.85 10.19 -24.36
N GLU A 40 -6.72 9.65 -23.13
CA GLU A 40 -7.85 9.51 -22.21
C GLU A 40 -8.04 10.76 -21.35
N GLU A 41 -6.96 11.29 -20.80
CA GLU A 41 -6.96 12.48 -19.94
C GLU A 41 -5.95 13.52 -20.46
N PRO A 42 -6.38 14.46 -21.34
CA PRO A 42 -5.49 15.38 -22.04
C PRO A 42 -4.64 16.30 -21.14
N GLU A 43 -5.03 16.49 -19.89
CA GLU A 43 -4.31 17.34 -18.93
C GLU A 43 -3.22 16.57 -18.15
N THR A 44 -3.09 15.25 -18.36
CA THR A 44 -2.12 14.40 -17.64
C THR A 44 -0.68 14.82 -17.92
N GLN A 45 0.11 14.90 -16.86
CA GLN A 45 1.54 15.20 -16.90
C GLN A 45 2.39 13.96 -16.55
N LEU A 46 3.68 14.03 -16.86
CA LEU A 46 4.64 12.98 -16.48
C LEU A 46 4.65 12.78 -14.96
N GLY A 47 4.57 11.53 -14.54
CA GLY A 47 4.51 11.12 -13.13
C GLY A 47 3.11 11.17 -12.52
N GLU A 48 2.10 11.68 -13.23
CA GLU A 48 0.71 11.62 -12.79
C GLU A 48 0.07 10.27 -13.10
N TYR A 49 -1.09 10.02 -12.50
CA TYR A 49 -1.82 8.76 -12.66
C TYR A 49 -3.11 9.00 -13.42
N VAL A 50 -3.37 8.14 -14.42
CA VAL A 50 -4.69 7.98 -15.03
C VAL A 50 -5.42 6.85 -14.31
N GLU A 51 -6.68 7.09 -13.95
CA GLU A 51 -7.49 6.14 -13.18
C GLU A 51 -8.58 5.51 -14.06
N GLU A 52 -8.58 4.18 -14.16
CA GLU A 52 -9.62 3.41 -14.83
C GLU A 52 -10.51 2.75 -13.78
N GLN A 53 -11.81 3.05 -13.80
CA GLN A 53 -12.76 2.43 -12.89
C GLN A 53 -12.96 0.96 -13.24
N ILE A 54 -12.75 0.08 -12.25
CA ILE A 54 -12.96 -1.37 -12.40
C ILE A 54 -14.04 -1.87 -11.44
N GLU A 55 -14.59 -3.04 -11.74
CA GLU A 55 -15.59 -3.66 -10.88
C GLU A 55 -14.99 -3.97 -9.50
N SER A 56 -15.57 -3.37 -8.45
CA SER A 56 -15.19 -3.69 -7.07
C SER A 56 -15.54 -5.13 -6.74
N ILE A 57 -14.57 -5.86 -6.17
CA ILE A 57 -14.76 -7.25 -5.79
C ILE A 57 -15.76 -7.34 -4.63
N LYS A 58 -16.78 -8.18 -4.78
CA LYS A 58 -17.70 -8.51 -3.69
C LYS A 58 -17.01 -9.44 -2.70
N PHE A 59 -17.02 -9.07 -1.43
CA PHE A 59 -16.54 -9.93 -0.37
C PHE A 59 -17.49 -11.14 -0.19
N ASP A 60 -17.03 -12.31 -0.59
CA ASP A 60 -17.66 -13.59 -0.23
C ASP A 60 -17.21 -14.05 1.18
N ARG A 61 -17.72 -15.17 1.66
CA ARG A 61 -17.37 -15.69 3.00
C ARG A 61 -15.87 -15.99 3.16
N ILE A 62 -15.21 -16.44 2.10
CA ILE A 62 -13.80 -16.88 2.16
C ILE A 62 -12.87 -15.66 2.13
N THR A 63 -13.06 -14.78 1.15
CA THR A 63 -12.36 -13.50 1.00
C THR A 63 -12.57 -12.61 2.22
N THR A 64 -13.74 -12.63 2.87
CA THR A 64 -13.97 -11.91 4.13
C THR A 64 -13.07 -12.41 5.27
N GLN A 65 -12.90 -13.72 5.42
CA GLN A 65 -12.01 -14.28 6.45
C GLN A 65 -10.55 -13.96 6.17
N MET A 66 -10.15 -14.01 4.90
CA MET A 66 -8.81 -13.59 4.49
C MET A 66 -8.59 -12.10 4.75
N ALA A 67 -9.57 -11.25 4.40
CA ALA A 67 -9.52 -9.81 4.66
C ALA A 67 -9.38 -9.53 6.16
N LYS A 68 -10.13 -10.23 7.02
CA LYS A 68 -9.98 -10.12 8.48
C LYS A 68 -8.55 -10.44 8.92
N GLN A 69 -7.96 -11.51 8.40
CA GLN A 69 -6.60 -11.88 8.74
C GLN A 69 -5.59 -10.81 8.30
N VAL A 70 -5.74 -10.29 7.08
CA VAL A 70 -4.89 -9.21 6.56
C VAL A 70 -5.06 -7.93 7.38
N ILE A 71 -6.28 -7.58 7.78
CA ILE A 71 -6.56 -6.42 8.63
C ILE A 71 -5.85 -6.58 9.98
N VAL A 72 -5.97 -7.74 10.63
CA VAL A 72 -5.29 -8.01 11.91
C VAL A 72 -3.77 -7.92 11.75
N GLN A 73 -3.22 -8.39 10.64
CA GLN A 73 -1.79 -8.25 10.33
C GLN A 73 -1.39 -6.79 10.15
N LYS A 74 -2.15 -6.00 9.38
CA LYS A 74 -1.90 -4.57 9.16
C LYS A 74 -1.98 -3.76 10.44
N VAL A 75 -2.92 -4.07 11.33
CA VAL A 75 -3.00 -3.45 12.66
C VAL A 75 -1.74 -3.74 13.47
N ARG A 76 -1.27 -5.00 13.51
CA ARG A 76 -0.02 -5.35 14.21
C ARG A 76 1.21 -4.67 13.61
N GLU A 77 1.29 -4.55 12.28
CA GLU A 77 2.35 -3.81 11.59
C GLU A 77 2.35 -2.34 12.01
N ALA A 78 1.18 -1.70 12.05
CA ALA A 78 1.03 -0.32 12.50
C ALA A 78 1.39 -0.14 13.98
N GLU A 79 0.94 -1.04 14.87
CA GLU A 79 1.33 -1.04 16.29
C GLU A 79 2.85 -1.18 16.45
N ARG A 80 3.48 -2.07 15.67
CA ARG A 80 4.93 -2.24 15.69
C ARG A 80 5.65 -0.97 15.21
N ALA A 81 5.15 -0.33 14.16
CA ALA A 81 5.72 0.91 13.66
C ALA A 81 5.64 2.04 14.71
N LEU A 82 4.50 2.15 15.42
CA LEU A 82 4.34 3.11 16.51
C LEU A 82 5.29 2.85 17.68
N VAL A 83 5.47 1.58 18.06
CA VAL A 83 6.44 1.19 19.09
C VAL A 83 7.86 1.57 18.65
N VAL A 84 8.24 1.24 17.41
CA VAL A 84 9.57 1.61 16.88
C VAL A 84 9.77 3.12 16.93
N GLU A 85 8.79 3.90 16.49
CA GLU A 85 8.88 5.36 16.49
C GLU A 85 9.01 5.91 17.92
N ALA A 86 8.26 5.38 18.88
CA ALA A 86 8.33 5.81 20.28
C ALA A 86 9.69 5.54 20.95
N TYR A 87 10.42 4.51 20.54
CA TYR A 87 11.72 4.15 21.10
C TYR A 87 12.90 4.62 20.25
N LYS A 88 12.65 5.17 19.06
CA LYS A 88 13.69 5.60 18.11
C LYS A 88 14.61 6.65 18.72
N ASP A 89 14.04 7.59 19.47
CA ASP A 89 14.78 8.68 20.10
C ASP A 89 15.51 8.26 21.38
N GLN A 90 15.14 7.11 21.97
CA GLN A 90 15.72 6.58 23.21
C GLN A 90 16.91 5.63 22.93
N GLN A 91 17.43 5.60 21.71
CA GLN A 91 18.57 4.76 21.36
C GLN A 91 19.81 5.15 22.16
N GLY A 92 20.32 4.21 22.96
CA GLY A 92 21.51 4.41 23.79
C GLY A 92 21.20 4.81 25.24
N GLU A 93 19.94 4.94 25.61
CA GLU A 93 19.53 5.26 26.99
C GLU A 93 19.43 4.00 27.87
N LEU A 94 19.72 4.17 29.16
CA LEU A 94 19.54 3.14 30.18
C LEU A 94 18.06 3.05 30.57
N VAL A 95 17.44 1.90 30.29
CA VAL A 95 16.02 1.64 30.61
C VAL A 95 15.88 0.52 31.63
N THR A 96 14.87 0.64 32.50
CA THR A 96 14.52 -0.41 33.48
C THR A 96 13.35 -1.25 32.97
N GLY A 97 13.41 -2.57 33.14
CA GLY A 97 12.34 -3.49 32.74
C GLY A 97 12.17 -4.66 33.71
N VAL A 98 11.01 -5.33 33.65
CA VAL A 98 10.72 -6.53 34.45
C VAL A 98 10.71 -7.75 33.54
N VAL A 99 11.42 -8.80 33.92
CA VAL A 99 11.45 -10.07 33.19
C VAL A 99 10.07 -10.74 33.25
N LYS A 100 9.44 -10.93 32.09
CA LYS A 100 8.12 -11.61 31.98
C LYS A 100 8.20 -13.06 31.49
N LYS A 101 9.14 -13.37 30.60
CA LYS A 101 9.31 -14.72 30.04
C LYS A 101 10.79 -14.96 29.77
N ALA A 102 11.31 -16.08 30.26
CA ALA A 102 12.65 -16.55 29.95
C ALA A 102 12.56 -17.66 28.89
N THR A 103 13.18 -17.44 27.73
CA THR A 103 13.39 -18.47 26.70
C THR A 103 14.81 -19.02 26.83
N ARG A 104 15.00 -20.32 26.57
CA ARG A 104 16.34 -20.91 26.46
C ARG A 104 16.87 -20.57 25.07
N ASP A 105 17.86 -19.69 24.99
CA ASP A 105 18.61 -19.45 23.76
C ASP A 105 19.51 -20.67 23.50
N ALA A 106 19.58 -21.12 22.24
CA ALA A 106 20.43 -22.22 21.77
C ALA A 106 21.70 -21.69 21.13
#